data_AF-A0A271K7V4-F1
#
_entry.id   AF-A0A271K7V4-F1
#
_cell.length_a   1.000
_cell.length_b   1.000
_cell.length_c   1.000
_cell.angle_alpha   90.00
_cell.angle_beta   90.00
_cell.angle_gamma   90.00
#
_symmetry.space_group_name_H-M   'P 1'
#
loop_
_entity.id
_entity.type
_entity.pdbx_description
1 polymer ?
#
loop_
_entity_poly.entity_id
_entity_poly.type
_entity_poly.pdbx_seq_one_letter_code
_entity_poly.pdbx_strand_id
1 'polypeptide(L)'
;MTGETFYLLSGVWARVMLAIFIQAIRLSYRIEARSPDLTNRSGFPRNAMMFHTVTNMNVARDEETQAIRRRMNRLLLIVLAGFALLWAGVSLVQSAE
;
A
#
# COMPACT_ATOMS: atom_id res chain seq x y z
N MET A 1 -19.60 21.89 5.16
CA MET A 1 -18.79 21.51 6.34
C MET A 1 -18.03 22.74 6.79
N THR A 2 -17.85 22.97 8.08
CA THR A 2 -16.86 23.96 8.53
C THR A 2 -15.47 23.46 8.13
N GLY A 3 -14.55 24.35 7.76
CA GLY A 3 -13.19 23.97 7.33
C GLY A 3 -12.48 23.07 8.36
N GLU A 4 -12.74 23.30 9.65
CA GLU A 4 -12.23 22.49 10.76
C GLU A 4 -12.63 21.00 10.66
N THR A 5 -13.91 20.70 10.38
CA THR A 5 -14.38 19.31 10.25
C THR A 5 -13.70 18.61 9.07
N PHE A 6 -13.47 19.31 7.97
CA PHE A 6 -12.76 18.75 6.81
C PHE A 6 -11.31 18.39 7.12
N TYR A 7 -10.58 19.26 7.83
CA TYR A 7 -9.19 18.98 8.23
C TYR A 7 -9.10 17.80 9.19
N LEU A 8 -10.02 17.69 10.17
CA LEU A 8 -10.05 16.57 11.09
C LEU A 8 -10.31 15.25 10.36
N LEU A 9 -11.32 15.20 9.48
CA LEU A 9 -11.62 14.02 8.67
C LEU A 9 -10.44 13.64 7.77
N SER A 10 -9.79 14.62 7.14
CA SER A 10 -8.61 14.39 6.30
C SER A 10 -7.43 13.83 7.11
N GLY A 11 -7.20 14.32 8.32
CA GLY A 11 -6.17 13.81 9.22
C GLY A 11 -6.41 12.37 9.66
N VAL A 12 -7.65 12.02 10.00
CA VAL A 12 -8.04 10.63 10.31
C VAL A 12 -7.87 9.74 9.07
N TRP A 13 -8.34 10.21 7.92
CA TRP A 13 -8.21 9.50 6.64
C TRP A 13 -6.75 9.17 6.31
N ALA A 14 -5.87 10.16 6.41
CA ALA A 14 -4.44 10.00 6.18
C ALA A 14 -3.82 8.93 7.09
N ARG A 15 -4.17 8.90 8.39
CA ARG A 15 -3.68 7.88 9.32
C ARG A 15 -4.16 6.47 8.95
N VAL A 16 -5.42 6.33 8.55
CA VAL A 16 -5.98 5.04 8.12
C VAL A 16 -5.27 4.55 6.86
N MET A 17 -5.11 5.40 5.84
CA MET A 17 -4.40 5.04 4.60
C MET A 17 -2.93 4.67 4.88
N LEU A 18 -2.25 5.43 5.74
CA LEU A 18 -0.88 5.15 6.14
C LEU A 18 -0.76 3.79 6.85
N ALA A 19 -1.67 3.47 7.78
CA ALA A 19 -1.65 2.20 8.49
C ALA A 19 -1.87 1.00 7.54
N ILE A 20 -2.76 1.13 6.54
CA ILE A 20 -2.99 0.11 5.52
C ILE A 20 -1.74 -0.05 4.64
N PHE A 21 -1.12 1.06 4.24
CA PHE A 21 0.08 1.04 3.41
C PHE A 21 1.28 0.40 4.14
N ILE A 22 1.48 0.72 5.43
CA ILE A 22 2.50 0.07 6.26
C ILE A 22 2.28 -1.44 6.32
N GLN A 23 1.03 -1.90 6.45
CA GLN A 23 0.74 -3.34 6.41
C GLN A 23 1.11 -3.98 5.07
N ALA A 24 0.85 -3.31 3.95
CA ALA A 24 1.27 -3.79 2.63
C ALA A 24 2.80 -3.90 2.52
N ILE A 25 3.53 -2.89 2.99
CA ILE A 25 5.01 -2.90 3.02
C ILE A 25 5.53 -4.09 3.84
N ARG A 26 4.94 -4.35 5.02
CA ARG A 26 5.33 -5.50 5.85
C ARG A 26 5.08 -6.84 5.15
N LEU A 27 4.02 -6.95 4.36
CA LEU A 27 3.79 -8.15 3.54
C LEU A 27 4.80 -8.26 2.41
N SER A 28 5.22 -7.15 1.78
CA SER A 28 6.30 -7.15 0.78
C SER A 28 7.59 -7.73 1.38
N TYR A 29 8.00 -7.27 2.56
CA TYR A 29 9.18 -7.81 3.23
C TYR A 29 9.08 -9.32 3.52
N ARG A 30 7.88 -9.82 3.86
CA ARG A 30 7.66 -11.27 4.05
C ARG A 30 7.77 -12.05 2.74
N ILE A 31 7.27 -11.50 1.63
CA ILE A 31 7.39 -12.10 0.29
C ILE A 31 8.87 -12.13 -0.13
N GLU A 32 9.59 -11.04 0.09
CA GLU A 32 11.02 -10.93 -0.23
C GLU A 32 11.86 -11.93 0.55
N ALA A 33 11.59 -12.11 1.85
CA ALA A 33 12.28 -13.10 2.67
C ALA A 33 12.10 -14.54 2.16
N ARG A 34 10.97 -14.82 1.49
CA ARG A 34 10.65 -16.14 0.91
C ARG A 34 11.11 -16.30 -0.55
N SER A 35 11.55 -15.23 -1.19
CA SER A 35 11.88 -15.22 -2.62
C SER A 35 13.39 -15.14 -2.81
N PRO A 36 14.08 -16.23 -3.21
CA PRO A 36 15.56 -16.30 -3.22
C PRO A 36 16.26 -15.20 -4.03
N ASP A 37 15.60 -14.73 -5.08
CA ASP A 37 16.08 -13.69 -6.00
C ASP A 37 15.81 -12.26 -5.48
N LEU A 38 14.97 -12.11 -4.46
CA LEU A 38 14.67 -10.84 -3.81
C LEU A 38 15.27 -10.73 -2.40
N THR A 39 15.58 -11.86 -1.76
CA THR A 39 16.18 -11.92 -0.42
C THR A 39 17.41 -11.03 -0.36
N ASN A 40 17.42 -10.14 0.63
CA ASN A 40 18.56 -9.26 0.85
C ASN A 40 19.76 -10.05 1.42
N ARG A 41 20.83 -10.18 0.63
CA ARG A 41 22.06 -10.89 1.02
C ARG A 41 23.18 -9.95 1.51
N SER A 42 23.01 -8.64 1.39
CA SER A 42 24.08 -7.68 1.73
C SER A 42 24.20 -7.43 3.24
N GLY A 43 23.20 -7.80 4.04
CA GLY A 43 23.15 -7.55 5.48
C GLY A 43 22.80 -6.11 5.88
N PHE A 44 22.73 -5.18 4.92
CA PHE A 44 22.36 -3.78 5.18
C PHE A 44 20.84 -3.56 5.05
N PRO A 45 20.24 -2.64 5.84
CA PRO A 45 18.84 -2.26 5.66
C PRO A 45 18.55 -1.81 4.22
N ARG A 46 17.45 -2.29 3.64
CA ARG A 46 16.99 -1.92 2.29
C ARG A 46 15.48 -1.65 2.28
N ASN A 47 15.06 -0.76 1.41
CA ASN A 47 13.64 -0.54 1.11
C ASN A 47 12.99 -1.83 0.58
N ALA A 48 11.70 -1.99 0.88
CA ALA A 48 10.91 -3.08 0.32
C ALA A 48 10.88 -2.97 -1.21
N MET A 49 11.12 -4.10 -1.89
CA MET A 49 11.07 -4.25 -3.34
C MET A 49 9.62 -4.36 -3.83
N MET A 50 8.76 -3.43 -3.41
CA MET A 50 7.31 -3.47 -3.67
C MET A 50 6.97 -3.57 -5.16
N PHE A 51 7.78 -2.95 -6.02
CA PHE A 51 7.56 -3.06 -7.46
C PHE A 51 7.62 -4.51 -7.93
N HIS A 52 8.65 -5.25 -7.50
CA HIS A 52 8.82 -6.66 -7.82
C HIS A 52 7.70 -7.52 -7.25
N THR A 53 7.29 -7.28 -6.01
CA THR A 53 6.22 -8.05 -5.36
C THR A 53 4.85 -7.78 -5.99
N VAL A 54 4.58 -6.56 -6.45
CA VAL A 54 3.36 -6.21 -7.19
C VAL A 54 3.36 -6.83 -8.58
N THR A 55 4.42 -6.65 -9.37
CA THR A 55 4.54 -7.14 -10.75
C THR A 55 4.84 -8.65 -10.84
N ASN A 56 5.01 -9.33 -9.71
CA ASN A 56 5.38 -10.75 -9.63
C ASN A 56 6.74 -11.07 -10.28
N MET A 57 7.65 -10.10 -10.33
CA MET A 57 8.99 -10.27 -10.87
C MET A 57 9.90 -10.84 -9.77
N ASN A 58 10.59 -11.96 -10.04
CA ASN A 58 11.54 -12.59 -9.10
C ASN A 58 10.92 -13.04 -7.76
N VAL A 59 9.59 -13.17 -7.71
CA VAL A 59 8.85 -13.64 -6.54
C VAL A 59 8.70 -15.15 -6.60
N ALA A 60 8.85 -15.82 -5.44
CA ALA A 60 8.60 -17.25 -5.33
C ALA A 60 7.14 -17.60 -5.73
N ARG A 61 6.98 -18.70 -6.46
CA ARG A 61 5.71 -19.12 -7.06
C ARG A 61 4.95 -20.16 -6.22
N ASP A 62 5.39 -20.43 -5.00
CA ASP A 62 4.66 -21.29 -4.08
C ASP A 62 3.33 -20.66 -3.65
N GLU A 63 2.34 -21.51 -3.34
CA GLU A 63 0.99 -21.08 -3.03
C GLU A 63 0.91 -20.12 -1.84
N GLU A 64 1.75 -20.35 -0.82
CA GLU A 64 1.78 -19.53 0.39
C GLU A 64 2.31 -18.12 0.10
N THR A 65 3.42 -17.99 -0.64
CA THR A 65 3.95 -16.68 -1.08
C THR A 65 2.93 -15.95 -1.96
N GLN A 66 2.26 -16.65 -2.88
CA GLN A 66 1.25 -16.05 -3.74
C GLN A 66 -0.01 -15.63 -2.96
N ALA A 67 -0.40 -16.36 -1.92
CA ALA A 67 -1.49 -15.96 -1.02
C ALA A 67 -1.16 -14.66 -0.27
N ILE A 68 0.08 -14.56 0.25
CA ILE A 68 0.57 -13.33 0.89
C ILE A 68 0.59 -12.17 -0.11
N ARG A 69 1.05 -12.41 -1.35
CA ARG A 69 1.04 -11.41 -2.43
C ARG A 69 -0.36 -10.94 -2.78
N ARG A 70 -1.34 -11.83 -2.91
CA ARG A 70 -2.75 -11.45 -3.14
C ARG A 70 -3.29 -10.57 -2.02
N ARG A 71 -2.96 -10.90 -0.76
CA ARG A 71 -3.33 -10.08 0.40
C ARG A 71 -2.68 -8.70 0.36
N MET A 72 -1.39 -8.63 0.03
CA MET A 72 -0.66 -7.37 -0.16
C MET A 72 -1.28 -6.52 -1.26
N ASN A 73 -1.52 -7.10 -2.44
CA ASN A 73 -2.14 -6.40 -3.57
C ASN A 73 -3.54 -5.89 -3.21
N ARG A 74 -4.33 -6.64 -2.45
CA ARG A 74 -5.63 -6.16 -1.95
C ARG A 74 -5.50 -4.90 -1.09
N LEU A 75 -4.51 -4.85 -0.20
CA LEU A 75 -4.24 -3.65 0.62
C LEU A 75 -3.81 -2.47 -0.25
N LEU A 76 -2.95 -2.69 -1.24
CA LEU A 76 -2.52 -1.65 -2.18
C LEU A 76 -3.70 -1.12 -3.02
N LEU A 77 -4.60 -2.00 -3.46
CA LEU A 77 -5.84 -1.60 -4.15
C LEU A 77 -6.75 -0.76 -3.24
N ILE A 78 -6.85 -1.09 -1.95
CA ILE A 78 -7.61 -0.28 -0.98
C ILE A 78 -6.98 1.11 -0.84
N VAL A 79 -5.65 1.20 -0.76
CA VAL A 79 -4.94 2.50 -0.71
C VAL A 79 -5.21 3.31 -1.97
N LEU A 80 -5.08 2.68 -3.15
CA LEU A 80 -5.36 3.34 -4.43
C LEU A 80 -6.80 3.84 -4.52
N ALA A 81 -7.77 3.00 -4.17
CA ALA A 81 -9.18 3.37 -4.13
C ALA A 81 -9.44 4.50 -3.13
N GLY A 82 -8.77 4.48 -1.97
CA GLY A 82 -8.87 5.54 -0.97
C GLY A 82 -8.40 6.89 -1.50
N PHE A 83 -7.26 6.94 -2.21
CA PHE A 83 -6.81 8.18 -2.84
C PHE A 83 -7.71 8.63 -4.00
N ALA A 84 -8.23 7.70 -4.79
CA ALA A 84 -9.19 8.02 -5.86
C ALA A 84 -10.50 8.62 -5.31
N LEU A 85 -11.02 8.08 -4.20
CA LEU A 85 -12.21 8.62 -3.51
C LEU A 85 -11.95 9.99 -2.92
N LEU A 86 -10.79 10.20 -2.29
CA LEU A 86 -10.41 11.50 -1.77
C LEU A 86 -10.31 12.54 -2.89
N TRP A 87 -9.66 12.19 -4.01
CA TRP A 87 -9.56 13.05 -5.17
C TRP A 87 -10.94 13.42 -5.72
N ALA A 88 -11.82 12.44 -5.94
CA ALA A 88 -13.19 12.68 -6.39
C ALA A 88 -13.96 13.60 -5.44
N GLY A 89 -13.85 13.37 -4.13
CA GLY A 89 -14.48 14.23 -3.11
C GLY A 89 -13.99 15.67 -3.16
N VAL A 90 -12.68 15.88 -3.28
CA VAL A 90 -12.09 17.23 -3.40
C VAL A 90 -12.53 17.91 -4.70
N SER A 91 -12.50 17.21 -5.83
CA SER A 91 -12.92 17.76 -7.12
C SER A 91 -14.40 18.15 -7.15
N LEU A 92 -15.28 17.37 -6.51
CA LEU A 92 -16.69 17.70 -6.39
C LEU A 92 -16.92 18.97 -5.56
N VAL A 93 -16.18 19.15 -4.46
CA VAL A 93 -16.25 20.37 -3.65
C VAL A 93 -15.75 21.58 -4.43
N GLN A 94 -14.61 21.47 -5.11
CA GLN A 94 -14.07 22.56 -5.95
C GLN A 94 -14.99 22.96 -7.10
N SER A 95 -15.77 22.02 -7.64
CA SER A 95 -16.71 22.29 -8.74
C SER A 95 -18.02 22.93 -8.26
N ALA A 96 -18.28 22.90 -6.95
CA ALA A 96 -19.48 23.46 -6.32
C ALA A 96 -19.25 24.88 -5.76
N GLU A 97 -17.99 25.33 -5.74
CA GLU A 97 -17.57 26.71 -5.43
C GLU A 97 -17.45 27.54 -6.72
#